data_AF-A0A257JSU8-F1
#
_entry.id   AF-A0A257JSU8-F1
#
_cell.length_a   1.000
_cell.length_b   1.000
_cell.length_c   1.000
_cell.angle_alpha   90.00
_cell.angle_beta   90.00
_cell.angle_gamma   90.00
#
_symmetry.space_group_name_H-M   'P 1'
#
loop_
_entity.id
_entity.type
_entity.pdbx_description
1 polymer ?
#
loop_
_entity_poly.entity_id
_entity_poly.type
_entity_poly.pdbx_seq_one_letter_code
_entity_poly.pdbx_strand_id
1 'polypeptide(L)'
;MRSFQSKPNPKSSRAAIITAALVTALFSMSAEAKPKKPTGLRGGNAAVATPANPAQAWLGQSIWRATSCDKKENFQTFSFTPTPQVEVGSGRKGEGEKLELLRVGTSTEGLIEIETRVCAPVGCNQTVERYKKIGPSQMQEWHFEGRLPEHQPYVLVRDGQAVDGSGPGRLFNRCTN
;
A
#
# COMPACT_ATOMS: atom_id res chain seq x y z
N MET A 1 -65.44 12.50 57.11
CA MET A 1 -66.00 12.80 55.77
C MET A 1 -64.93 12.47 54.73
N ARG A 2 -65.24 11.56 53.80
CA ARG A 2 -64.34 11.09 52.75
C ARG A 2 -64.44 12.03 51.55
N SER A 3 -63.32 12.41 50.94
CA SER A 3 -63.30 12.94 49.58
C SER A 3 -62.59 11.94 48.66
N PHE A 4 -63.35 11.47 47.69
CA PHE A 4 -62.95 10.56 46.60
C PHE A 4 -62.38 11.40 45.46
N GLN A 5 -61.25 10.99 44.86
CA GLN A 5 -61.07 11.09 43.41
C GLN A 5 -60.27 9.89 42.86
N SER A 6 -60.59 9.54 41.62
CA SER A 6 -60.68 8.20 41.07
C SER A 6 -59.49 7.78 40.19
N LYS A 7 -59.25 6.47 40.16
CA LYS A 7 -58.31 5.74 39.29
C LYS A 7 -58.60 5.94 37.78
N PRO A 8 -57.59 5.90 36.88
CA PRO A 8 -57.78 5.65 35.46
C PRO A 8 -57.66 4.16 35.14
N ASN A 9 -58.50 3.65 34.23
CA ASN A 9 -58.30 2.37 33.53
C ASN A 9 -59.30 2.26 32.34
N PRO A 10 -59.12 1.34 31.37
CA PRO A 10 -58.23 1.49 30.21
C PRO A 10 -58.94 1.16 28.87
N LYS A 11 -58.15 1.17 27.79
CA LYS A 11 -58.36 0.53 26.45
C LYS A 11 -59.24 1.25 25.43
N SER A 12 -58.65 1.50 24.27
CA SER A 12 -59.28 1.17 22.99
C SER A 12 -58.22 1.09 21.89
N SER A 13 -57.91 -0.14 21.47
CA SER A 13 -57.25 -0.43 20.21
C SER A 13 -58.29 -0.43 19.10
N ARG A 14 -58.08 0.36 18.04
CA ARG A 14 -58.69 0.11 16.73
C ARG A 14 -57.65 0.27 15.62
N ALA A 15 -57.61 -0.75 14.78
CA ALA A 15 -56.69 -0.93 13.68
C ALA A 15 -57.28 -0.43 12.35
N ALA A 16 -56.38 -0.37 11.35
CA ALA A 16 -56.58 -0.22 9.90
C ALA A 16 -56.95 1.20 9.45
N ILE A 17 -56.44 1.75 8.34
CA ILE A 17 -56.33 1.15 7.01
C ILE A 17 -55.13 1.76 6.25
N ILE A 18 -54.52 0.89 5.45
CA ILE A 18 -53.44 1.09 4.49
C ILE A 18 -53.87 2.06 3.38
N THR A 19 -53.04 3.04 3.03
CA THR A 19 -53.08 3.67 1.70
C THR A 19 -51.67 3.73 1.15
N ALA A 20 -51.42 2.83 0.21
CA ALA A 20 -50.23 2.80 -0.61
C ALA A 20 -50.38 3.74 -1.82
N ALA A 21 -49.23 4.01 -2.44
CA ALA A 21 -49.02 4.54 -3.79
C ALA A 21 -48.75 6.05 -3.91
N LEU A 22 -47.45 6.40 -3.87
CA LEU A 22 -46.80 7.02 -5.02
C LEU A 22 -45.27 6.88 -4.87
N VAL A 23 -44.67 5.88 -5.52
CA VAL A 23 -43.21 5.87 -5.75
C VAL A 23 -43.00 5.95 -7.24
N THR A 24 -42.68 7.15 -7.69
CA THR A 24 -42.19 7.47 -9.02
C THR A 24 -40.98 6.62 -9.37
N ALA A 25 -41.04 5.98 -10.53
CA ALA A 25 -39.92 5.37 -11.20
C ALA A 25 -38.79 6.39 -11.39
N LEU A 26 -37.57 6.02 -11.01
CA LEU A 26 -36.34 6.60 -11.54
C LEU A 26 -35.28 5.50 -11.59
N PHE A 27 -34.92 5.21 -12.83
CA PHE A 27 -33.80 4.41 -13.29
C PHE A 27 -32.54 4.60 -12.43
N SER A 28 -31.87 3.50 -12.10
CA SER A 28 -30.44 3.35 -12.38
C SER A 28 -30.06 1.88 -12.21
N MET A 29 -29.62 1.28 -13.30
CA MET A 29 -28.93 0.01 -13.28
C MET A 29 -27.74 0.16 -12.34
N SER A 30 -27.69 -0.60 -11.26
CA SER A 30 -26.47 -0.80 -10.49
C SER A 30 -25.54 -1.64 -11.36
N ALA A 31 -24.85 -0.98 -12.30
CA ALA A 31 -23.62 -1.51 -12.83
C ALA A 31 -22.71 -1.72 -11.62
N GLU A 32 -22.39 -2.97 -11.35
CA GLU A 32 -21.43 -3.40 -10.35
C GLU A 32 -20.10 -2.73 -10.69
N ALA A 33 -19.87 -1.56 -10.11
CA ALA A 33 -18.66 -0.78 -10.33
C ALA A 33 -17.54 -1.56 -9.65
N LYS A 34 -16.85 -2.39 -10.43
CA LYS A 34 -15.57 -2.98 -10.03
C LYS A 34 -14.72 -1.87 -9.42
N PRO A 35 -14.04 -2.09 -8.28
CA PRO A 35 -13.23 -1.04 -7.66
C PRO A 35 -12.25 -0.51 -8.70
N LYS A 36 -12.34 0.79 -9.02
CA LYS A 36 -11.36 1.44 -9.88
C LYS A 36 -10.00 1.29 -9.20
N LYS A 37 -9.09 0.53 -9.83
CA LYS A 37 -7.68 0.48 -9.44
C LYS A 37 -7.20 1.94 -9.31
N PRO A 38 -6.74 2.40 -8.14
CA PRO A 38 -6.19 3.73 -8.04
C PRO A 38 -4.95 3.79 -8.92
N THR A 39 -5.02 4.61 -9.95
CA THR A 39 -3.90 5.07 -10.77
C THR A 39 -2.84 5.61 -9.82
N GLY A 40 -1.56 5.29 -10.05
CA GLY A 40 -0.45 5.89 -9.30
C GLY A 40 -0.63 7.41 -9.25
N LEU A 41 -0.18 8.02 -8.15
CA LEU A 41 -0.48 9.42 -7.78
C LEU A 41 0.07 10.50 -8.74
N ARG A 42 0.61 10.10 -9.89
CA ARG A 42 0.76 10.96 -11.06
C ARG A 42 0.19 10.22 -12.27
N GLY A 43 -0.81 10.83 -12.90
CA GLY A 43 -1.39 10.34 -14.15
C GLY A 43 -0.30 10.13 -15.20
N GLY A 44 0.01 8.86 -15.44
CA GLY A 44 0.91 8.43 -16.50
C GLY A 44 0.40 7.10 -16.99
N ASN A 45 -0.06 7.07 -18.24
CA ASN A 45 -0.41 5.82 -18.90
C ASN A 45 0.79 4.88 -18.82
N ALA A 46 0.58 3.69 -18.22
CA ALA A 46 1.57 2.63 -18.22
C ALA A 46 1.71 2.11 -19.65
N ALA A 47 2.61 2.73 -20.43
CA ALA A 47 3.04 2.26 -21.72
C ALA A 47 4.35 1.46 -21.56
N VAL A 48 4.29 0.21 -21.99
CA VAL A 48 5.32 -0.70 -22.53
C VAL A 48 6.79 -0.41 -22.18
N ALA A 49 7.42 -1.44 -21.59
CA ALA A 49 8.86 -1.72 -21.46
C ALA A 49 9.80 -0.67 -22.07
N THR A 50 10.06 0.38 -21.30
CA THR A 50 11.20 1.27 -21.49
C THR A 50 12.49 0.44 -21.35
N PRO A 51 13.57 0.71 -22.10
CA PRO A 51 14.89 0.15 -21.79
C PRO A 51 15.16 0.33 -20.29
N ALA A 52 15.59 -0.75 -19.64
CA ALA A 52 15.67 -0.82 -18.19
C ALA A 52 16.34 0.45 -17.65
N ASN A 53 15.59 1.30 -16.95
CA ASN A 53 16.17 2.52 -16.44
C ASN A 53 17.36 2.17 -15.53
N PRO A 54 18.35 3.07 -15.32
CA PRO A 54 19.53 2.75 -14.52
C PRO A 54 19.25 2.22 -13.12
N ALA A 55 18.06 2.49 -12.56
CA ALA A 55 17.58 1.85 -11.35
C ALA A 55 17.14 0.40 -11.59
N GLN A 56 16.31 0.10 -12.58
CA GLN A 56 15.89 -1.26 -12.95
C GLN A 56 17.10 -2.15 -13.27
N ALA A 57 18.05 -1.65 -14.06
CA ALA A 57 19.27 -2.40 -14.39
C ALA A 57 20.11 -2.72 -13.13
N TRP A 58 20.13 -1.80 -12.16
CA TRP A 58 20.84 -2.00 -10.90
C TRP A 58 20.08 -2.96 -9.97
N LEU A 59 18.77 -2.81 -9.87
CA LEU A 59 17.89 -3.61 -9.02
C LEU A 59 17.70 -5.06 -9.51
N GLY A 60 17.78 -5.29 -10.82
CA GLY A 60 17.60 -6.61 -11.44
C GLY A 60 18.70 -7.61 -11.12
N GLN A 61 19.78 -7.20 -10.45
CA GLN A 61 20.94 -8.05 -10.13
C GLN A 61 20.85 -8.73 -8.74
N SER A 62 19.63 -8.89 -8.19
CA SER A 62 19.30 -9.40 -6.84
C SER A 62 19.89 -8.56 -5.70
N ILE A 63 19.01 -8.05 -4.83
CA ILE A 63 19.39 -7.21 -3.68
C ILE A 63 18.91 -7.86 -2.40
N TRP A 64 19.76 -7.80 -1.38
CA TRP A 64 19.48 -8.34 -0.07
C TRP A 64 19.47 -7.20 0.93
N ARG A 65 18.46 -7.18 1.80
CA ARG A 65 18.29 -6.18 2.88
C ARG A 65 19.12 -6.64 4.08
N ALA A 66 20.43 -6.74 3.84
CA ALA A 66 21.36 -7.49 4.65
C ALA A 66 22.77 -6.97 4.41
N THR A 67 23.60 -6.94 5.46
CA THR A 67 25.04 -6.65 5.33
C THR A 67 25.80 -7.81 4.67
N SER A 68 25.20 -9.00 4.65
CA SER A 68 25.75 -10.22 4.07
C SER A 68 24.75 -10.88 3.10
N CYS A 69 25.21 -11.77 2.23
CA CYS A 69 24.33 -12.52 1.32
C CYS A 69 23.79 -13.80 1.98
N ASP A 70 23.27 -13.69 3.21
CA ASP A 70 22.73 -14.82 3.98
C ASP A 70 21.21 -14.98 3.76
N LYS A 71 20.80 -16.21 3.40
CA LYS A 71 19.40 -16.64 3.24
C LYS A 71 18.58 -16.54 4.53
N LYS A 72 19.22 -16.39 5.69
CA LYS A 72 18.55 -16.19 6.97
C LYS A 72 18.27 -14.72 7.29
N GLU A 73 18.91 -13.79 6.57
CA GLU A 73 18.68 -12.36 6.72
C GLU A 73 17.50 -11.90 5.85
N ASN A 74 17.00 -10.68 6.11
CA ASN A 74 15.92 -10.10 5.32
C ASN A 74 16.39 -9.90 3.88
N PHE A 75 15.55 -10.26 2.90
CA PHE A 75 15.81 -10.03 1.49
C PHE A 75 14.79 -9.09 0.85
N GLN A 76 15.17 -8.48 -0.27
CA GLN A 76 14.28 -7.67 -1.11
C GLN A 76 14.65 -7.83 -2.58
N THR A 77 14.00 -8.76 -3.27
CA THR A 77 14.33 -9.10 -4.66
C THR A 77 13.35 -8.45 -5.63
N PHE A 78 13.87 -7.93 -6.74
CA PHE A 78 13.08 -7.26 -7.78
C PHE A 78 12.95 -8.16 -9.00
N SER A 79 11.74 -8.27 -9.54
CA SER A 79 11.48 -8.87 -10.85
C SER A 79 10.70 -7.87 -11.70
N PHE A 80 11.11 -7.69 -12.96
CA PHE A 80 10.49 -6.73 -13.88
C PHE A 80 9.68 -7.41 -14.99
N THR A 81 9.71 -8.75 -15.06
CA THR A 81 9.06 -9.54 -16.13
C THR A 81 8.55 -10.89 -15.59
N PRO A 82 7.44 -11.43 -16.12
CA PRO A 82 6.47 -10.77 -17.01
C PRO A 82 5.61 -9.73 -16.28
N THR A 83 5.44 -9.88 -14.95
CA THR A 83 4.72 -8.93 -14.09
C THR A 83 5.72 -8.30 -13.12
N PRO A 84 5.89 -6.97 -13.12
CA PRO A 84 6.74 -6.28 -12.17
C PRO A 84 6.30 -6.53 -10.73
N GLN A 85 7.23 -6.99 -9.90
CA GLN A 85 6.97 -7.29 -8.49
C GLN A 85 8.24 -7.12 -7.65
N VAL A 86 8.02 -6.85 -6.37
CA VAL A 86 9.05 -6.91 -5.33
C VAL A 86 8.71 -8.06 -4.41
N GLU A 87 9.69 -8.87 -4.06
CA GLU A 87 9.55 -9.92 -3.06
C GLU A 87 10.33 -9.52 -1.81
N VAL A 88 9.68 -9.49 -0.65
CA VAL A 88 10.31 -9.19 0.64
C VAL A 88 10.04 -10.31 1.63
N GLY A 89 11.02 -10.62 2.48
CA GLY A 89 10.80 -11.60 3.52
C GLY A 89 12.09 -12.00 4.23
N SER A 90 11.96 -13.04 5.05
CA SER A 90 13.06 -13.74 5.71
C SER A 90 13.04 -15.18 5.23
N GLY A 91 14.20 -15.78 4.94
CA GLY A 91 14.29 -17.15 4.44
C GLY A 91 14.62 -17.25 2.95
N ARG A 92 14.11 -18.28 2.26
CA ARG A 92 14.49 -18.52 0.86
C ARG A 92 13.67 -17.64 -0.07
N LYS A 93 14.29 -17.17 -1.15
CA LYS A 93 13.58 -16.58 -2.30
C LYS A 93 12.47 -17.54 -2.77
N GLY A 94 11.27 -17.01 -2.95
CA GLY A 94 10.03 -17.72 -3.21
C GLY A 94 9.11 -17.85 -1.99
N GLU A 95 9.64 -17.69 -0.78
CA GLU A 95 8.89 -17.79 0.49
C GLU A 95 8.44 -16.41 1.02
N GLY A 96 8.91 -15.31 0.41
CA GLY A 96 8.56 -13.95 0.82
C GLY A 96 7.19 -13.47 0.34
N GLU A 97 6.76 -12.35 0.89
CA GLU A 97 5.59 -11.60 0.44
C GLU A 97 5.87 -10.92 -0.90
N LYS A 98 4.91 -11.02 -1.82
CA LYS A 98 4.98 -10.36 -3.13
C LYS A 98 4.19 -9.07 -3.10
N LEU A 99 4.86 -7.96 -3.39
CA LEU A 99 4.27 -6.65 -3.55
C LEU A 99 4.15 -6.29 -5.04
N GLU A 100 3.06 -5.62 -5.39
CA GLU A 100 2.89 -5.03 -6.73
C GLU A 100 3.91 -3.89 -6.86
N LEU A 101 4.74 -3.94 -7.90
CA LEU A 101 5.68 -2.87 -8.20
C LEU A 101 5.02 -1.86 -9.12
N LEU A 102 4.71 -0.68 -8.59
CA LEU A 102 3.98 0.37 -9.30
C LEU A 102 4.92 1.22 -10.16
N ARG A 103 6.09 1.57 -9.62
CA ARG A 103 7.08 2.42 -10.31
C ARG A 103 8.49 2.09 -9.83
N VAL A 104 9.44 2.17 -10.76
CA VAL A 104 10.87 2.21 -10.47
C VAL A 104 11.51 3.28 -11.33
N GLY A 105 12.42 4.07 -10.76
CA GLY A 105 13.15 5.09 -11.49
C GLY A 105 14.32 5.67 -10.71
N THR A 106 14.83 6.79 -11.22
CA THR A 106 15.82 7.62 -10.53
C THR A 106 15.18 8.97 -10.25
N SER A 107 15.25 9.45 -9.00
CA SER A 107 14.72 10.75 -8.60
C SER A 107 15.57 11.88 -9.19
N THR A 108 15.09 13.12 -9.06
CA THR A 108 15.84 14.33 -9.45
C THR A 108 17.15 14.50 -8.68
N GLU A 109 17.25 13.90 -7.49
CA GLU A 109 18.44 13.91 -6.63
C GLU A 109 19.39 12.74 -6.93
N GLY A 110 19.11 11.94 -7.96
CA GLY A 110 19.92 10.78 -8.32
C GLY A 110 19.70 9.54 -7.46
N LEU A 111 18.66 9.53 -6.61
CA LEU A 111 18.32 8.37 -5.78
C LEU A 111 17.56 7.32 -6.59
N ILE A 112 17.77 6.03 -6.32
CA ILE A 112 16.85 5.00 -6.81
C ILE A 112 15.52 5.20 -6.10
N GLU A 113 14.41 5.25 -6.83
CA GLU A 113 13.09 5.42 -6.27
C GLU A 113 12.17 4.28 -6.70
N ILE A 114 11.45 3.72 -5.73
CA ILE A 114 10.59 2.56 -5.87
C ILE A 114 9.25 2.88 -5.23
N GLU A 115 8.17 2.60 -5.96
CA GLU A 115 6.83 2.62 -5.40
C GLU A 115 6.24 1.21 -5.44
N THR A 116 5.79 0.74 -4.27
CA THR A 116 5.15 -0.58 -4.16
C THR A 116 3.74 -0.45 -3.60
N ARG A 117 2.94 -1.51 -3.80
CA ARG A 117 1.62 -1.66 -3.20
C ARG A 117 1.45 -3.07 -2.66
N VAL A 118 0.90 -3.15 -1.45
CA VAL A 118 0.41 -4.40 -0.85
C VAL A 118 -1.05 -4.21 -0.47
N CYS A 119 -1.91 -5.15 -0.85
CA CYS A 119 -3.34 -5.11 -0.55
C CYS A 119 -3.72 -6.27 0.36
N ALA A 120 -4.41 -5.95 1.45
CA ALA A 120 -5.05 -6.88 2.37
C ALA A 120 -6.57 -6.63 2.38
N PRO A 121 -7.39 -7.52 2.99
CA PRO A 121 -8.85 -7.34 3.03
C PRO A 121 -9.31 -6.00 3.62
N VAL A 122 -8.51 -5.41 4.52
CA VAL A 122 -8.80 -4.15 5.20
C VAL A 122 -8.32 -2.91 4.43
N GLY A 123 -7.63 -3.07 3.29
CA GLY A 123 -7.14 -1.95 2.48
C GLY A 123 -5.80 -2.21 1.81
N CYS A 124 -5.36 -1.25 1.00
CA CYS A 124 -4.06 -1.29 0.32
C CYS A 124 -3.09 -0.27 0.91
N ASN A 125 -1.91 -0.70 1.32
CA ASN A 125 -0.81 0.17 1.68
C ASN A 125 0.07 0.42 0.46
N GLN A 126 0.52 1.65 0.28
CA GLN A 126 1.53 2.02 -0.72
C GLN A 126 2.80 2.47 -0.01
N THR A 127 3.96 2.09 -0.53
CA THR A 127 5.25 2.61 -0.06
C THR A 127 5.92 3.44 -1.13
N VAL A 128 6.62 4.49 -0.70
CA VAL A 128 7.59 5.23 -1.51
C VAL A 128 8.94 5.07 -0.83
N GLU A 129 9.84 4.39 -1.52
CA GLU A 129 11.18 4.05 -1.02
C GLU A 129 12.22 4.72 -1.91
N ARG A 130 13.18 5.43 -1.29
CA ARG A 130 14.33 5.98 -2.00
C ARG A 130 15.62 5.45 -1.42
N TYR A 131 16.55 5.07 -2.29
CA TYR A 131 17.84 4.53 -1.91
C TYR A 131 18.98 5.31 -2.54
N LYS A 132 20.02 5.57 -1.73
CA LYS A 132 21.27 6.17 -2.17
C LYS A 132 22.28 5.07 -2.47
N LYS A 133 22.83 5.06 -3.69
CA LYS A 133 23.99 4.20 -4.01
C LYS A 133 25.19 4.73 -3.22
N ILE A 134 25.78 3.90 -2.37
CA ILE A 134 26.96 4.25 -1.55
C ILE A 134 28.21 3.46 -1.95
N GLY A 135 28.06 2.50 -2.87
CA GLY A 135 29.16 1.75 -3.45
C GLY A 135 28.75 0.99 -4.72
N PRO A 136 29.68 0.26 -5.35
CA PRO A 136 29.41 -0.50 -6.58
C PRO A 136 28.40 -1.64 -6.38
N SER A 137 28.28 -2.16 -5.15
CA SER A 137 27.40 -3.25 -4.76
C SER A 137 26.50 -2.91 -3.58
N GLN A 138 26.47 -1.64 -3.14
CA GLN A 138 25.79 -1.27 -1.90
C GLN A 138 24.92 -0.02 -2.08
N MET A 139 23.74 -0.06 -1.49
CA MET A 139 22.88 1.10 -1.33
C MET A 139 22.35 1.20 0.10
N GLN A 140 21.93 2.39 0.48
CA GLN A 140 21.32 2.69 1.76
C GLN A 140 19.91 3.24 1.54
N GLU A 141 18.95 2.82 2.35
CA GLU A 141 17.65 3.47 2.44
C GLU A 141 17.82 4.93 2.88
N TRP A 142 17.41 5.82 2.01
CA TRP A 142 17.50 7.25 2.19
C TRP A 142 16.16 7.85 2.63
N HIS A 143 15.07 7.27 2.16
CA HIS A 143 13.72 7.67 2.53
C HIS A 143 12.79 6.47 2.48
N PHE A 144 11.93 6.36 3.49
CA PHE A 144 10.85 5.38 3.51
C PHE A 144 9.58 6.05 4.01
N GLU A 145 8.54 6.04 3.17
CA GLU A 145 7.22 6.56 3.48
C GLU A 145 6.16 5.50 3.18
N GLY A 146 5.29 5.23 4.16
CA GLY A 146 4.11 4.40 3.98
C GLY A 146 2.84 5.25 3.91
N ARG A 147 1.89 4.81 3.09
CA ARG A 147 0.63 5.50 2.81
C ARG A 147 -0.52 4.53 2.96
N LEU A 148 -1.19 4.61 4.10
CA LEU A 148 -2.45 3.91 4.33
C LEU A 148 -3.61 4.77 3.81
N PRO A 149 -4.69 4.16 3.30
CA PRO A 149 -5.88 4.89 2.90
C PRO A 149 -6.43 5.69 4.07
N GLU A 150 -6.89 6.93 3.83
CA GLU A 150 -7.51 7.80 4.86
C GLU A 150 -6.60 8.22 6.02
N HIS A 151 -5.33 7.81 6.01
CA HIS A 151 -4.32 8.23 6.97
C HIS A 151 -3.31 9.19 6.33
N GLN A 152 -2.73 10.06 7.14
CA GLN A 152 -1.56 10.82 6.71
C GLN A 152 -0.38 9.87 6.45
N PRO A 153 0.47 10.17 5.45
CA PRO A 153 1.68 9.38 5.23
C PRO A 153 2.55 9.32 6.49
N TYR A 154 3.08 8.15 6.79
CA TYR A 154 4.03 7.98 7.89
C TYR A 154 5.43 7.76 7.31
N VAL A 155 6.41 8.49 7.84
CA VAL A 155 7.81 8.44 7.38
C VAL A 155 8.64 7.73 8.43
N LEU A 156 9.35 6.68 8.04
CA LEU A 156 10.22 5.91 8.92
C LEU A 156 11.69 6.33 8.78
N VAL A 157 12.10 6.70 7.56
CA VAL A 157 13.47 7.16 7.27
C VAL A 157 13.40 8.47 6.48
N ARG A 158 14.23 9.43 6.87
CA ARG A 158 14.41 10.71 6.20
C ARG A 158 15.89 11.05 6.13
N ASP A 159 16.35 11.42 4.94
CA ASP A 159 17.74 11.79 4.67
C ASP A 159 18.78 10.77 5.18
N GLY A 160 18.45 9.49 5.01
CA GLY A 160 19.31 8.38 5.43
C GLY A 160 19.35 8.12 6.93
N GLN A 161 18.48 8.74 7.73
CA GLN A 161 18.37 8.53 9.17
C GLN A 161 16.95 8.10 9.56
N ALA A 162 16.84 7.16 10.49
CA ALA A 162 15.57 6.75 11.06
C ALA A 162 14.98 7.90 11.89
N VAL A 163 13.68 8.17 11.71
CA VAL A 163 13.00 9.29 12.38
C VAL A 163 12.92 9.09 13.90
N ASP A 164 12.96 7.84 14.36
CA ASP A 164 12.96 7.46 15.78
C ASP A 164 14.36 7.56 16.44
N GLY A 165 15.39 7.94 15.68
CA GLY A 165 16.77 8.05 16.19
C GLY A 165 17.49 6.72 16.36
N SER A 166 16.93 5.60 15.87
CA SER A 166 17.56 4.27 15.93
C SER A 166 18.84 4.12 15.10
N GLY A 167 19.16 5.14 14.29
CA GLY A 167 20.41 5.24 13.54
C GLY A 167 20.18 5.39 12.03
N PRO A 168 21.15 4.98 11.19
CA PRO A 168 21.03 5.14 9.75
C PRO A 168 19.93 4.25 9.16
N GLY A 169 19.40 4.67 8.02
CA GLY A 169 18.55 3.85 7.18
C GLY A 169 19.23 2.55 6.78
N ARG A 170 18.41 1.55 6.45
CA ARG A 170 18.82 0.16 6.25
C ARG A 170 19.83 0.03 5.10
N LEU A 171 20.81 -0.85 5.24
CA LEU A 171 21.78 -1.17 4.19
C LEU A 171 21.31 -2.33 3.34
N PHE A 172 21.65 -2.26 2.06
CA PHE A 172 21.32 -3.27 1.07
C PHE A 172 22.55 -3.60 0.24
N ASN A 173 22.81 -4.89 0.06
CA ASN A 173 23.90 -5.38 -0.76
C ASN A 173 23.38 -6.11 -1.98
N ARG A 174 24.08 -5.93 -3.11
CA ARG A 174 23.91 -6.74 -4.30
C ARG A 174 24.59 -8.07 -4.09
N CYS A 175 23.82 -9.14 -4.18
CA CYS A 175 24.33 -10.49 -4.07
C CYS A 175 24.31 -11.14 -5.45
N THR A 176 25.50 -11.40 -5.99
CA THR A 176 25.64 -12.28 -7.16
C THR A 176 25.14 -13.67 -6.76
N ASN A 177 24.17 -14.18 -7.50
CA ASN A 177 23.65 -15.55 -7.33
C ASN A 177 24.77 -16.59 -7.41
#